data_AF-A0A367LZG5-F1
#
_entry.id   AF-A0A367LZG5-F1
#
_cell.length_a   1.000
_cell.length_b   1.000
_cell.length_c   1.000
_cell.angle_alpha   90.00
_cell.angle_beta   90.00
_cell.angle_gamma   90.00
#
_symmetry.space_group_name_H-M   'P 1'
#
loop_
_entity.id
_entity.type
_entity.pdbx_description
1 polymer ?
#
loop_
_entity_poly.entity_id
_entity_poly.type
_entity_poly.pdbx_seq_one_letter_code
_entity_poly.pdbx_strand_id
1 'polypeptide(L)'
;LIPRGAIADAQTGAIDELLRRSERHGQAPLAVWFDDSDPEALRKSFAGADVQALVNLQHLQNGPARRAEFLALDVPVLQTLGYRDGNEADWLAAASGVASRTAAAFLGMPETWGMSDPLVISALENGEPKLMAGQAEALLDKLDRLLRLRRLPAADKHLALMFWNHPEGEKNVAASHLNVPASLARLGEALRAAGYRVATSDESALLDTAQRLL
;
A
#
# COMPACT_ATOMS: atom_id res chain seq x y z
N LEU A 1 6.91 1.49 11.72
CA LEU A 1 7.63 2.74 12.04
C LEU A 1 6.69 3.65 12.80
N ILE A 2 7.02 3.99 14.03
CA ILE A 2 6.15 4.75 14.94
C ILE A 2 6.78 6.12 15.28
N PRO A 3 5.97 7.17 15.49
CA PRO A 3 6.50 8.50 15.78
C PRO A 3 7.12 8.53 17.19
N ARG A 4 8.31 9.13 17.31
CA ARG A 4 8.98 9.35 18.60
C ARG A 4 8.10 10.10 19.60
N GLY A 5 7.29 11.05 19.12
CA GLY A 5 6.36 11.83 19.96
C GLY A 5 5.37 10.95 20.72
N ALA A 6 4.81 9.90 20.10
CA ALA A 6 3.87 9.00 20.78
C ALA A 6 4.50 8.28 21.99
N ILE A 7 5.81 8.00 21.93
CA ILE A 7 6.55 7.44 23.07
C ILE A 7 6.81 8.52 24.13
N ALA A 8 7.25 9.71 23.71
CA ALA A 8 7.56 10.82 24.62
C ALA A 8 6.32 11.31 25.39
N ASP A 9 5.17 11.34 24.72
CA ASP A 9 3.90 11.84 25.24
C ASP A 9 3.05 10.73 25.90
N ALA A 10 3.54 9.49 25.94
CA ALA A 10 2.84 8.29 26.42
C ALA A 10 1.48 8.03 25.73
N GLN A 11 1.34 8.46 24.47
CA GLN A 11 0.15 8.28 23.63
C GLN A 11 0.28 7.04 22.74
N THR A 12 0.44 5.86 23.34
CA THR A 12 0.71 4.60 22.60
C THR A 12 -0.51 3.74 22.33
N GLY A 13 -1.69 4.08 22.88
CA GLY A 13 -2.86 3.18 22.87
C GLY A 13 -3.26 2.65 21.48
N ALA A 14 -3.25 3.49 20.44
CA ALA A 14 -3.53 3.04 19.07
C ALA A 14 -2.41 2.14 18.49
N ILE A 15 -1.14 2.40 18.86
CA ILE A 15 0.01 1.58 18.46
C ILE A 15 -0.08 0.21 19.13
N ASP A 16 -0.27 0.17 20.44
CA ASP A 16 -0.35 -1.06 21.23
C ASP A 16 -1.49 -1.96 20.74
N GLU A 17 -2.64 -1.36 20.44
CA GLU A 17 -3.78 -2.09 19.89
C GLU A 17 -3.49 -2.65 18.49
N LEU A 18 -2.79 -1.91 17.64
CA LEU A 18 -2.38 -2.38 16.31
C LEU A 18 -1.40 -3.56 16.41
N LEU A 19 -0.40 -3.47 17.29
CA LEU A 19 0.56 -4.55 17.53
C LEU A 19 -0.18 -5.81 18.02
N ARG A 20 -1.04 -5.67 19.03
CA ARG A 20 -1.83 -6.77 19.57
C ARG A 20 -2.75 -7.40 18.51
N ARG A 21 -3.30 -6.62 17.59
CA ARG A 21 -4.08 -7.13 16.45
C ARG A 21 -3.22 -7.91 15.47
N SER A 22 -2.07 -7.36 15.10
CA SER A 22 -1.09 -8.01 14.24
C SER A 22 -0.65 -9.37 14.80
N GLU A 23 -0.36 -9.45 16.10
CA GLU A 23 -0.05 -10.72 16.79
C GLU A 23 -1.21 -11.73 16.70
N ARG A 24 -2.46 -11.29 16.91
CA ARG A 24 -3.63 -12.16 16.74
C ARG A 24 -3.85 -12.61 15.29
N HIS A 25 -3.38 -11.83 14.33
CA HIS A 25 -3.36 -12.17 12.91
C HIS A 25 -2.26 -13.19 12.55
N GLY A 26 -1.44 -13.61 13.53
CA GLY A 26 -0.31 -14.52 13.31
C GLY A 26 0.92 -13.82 12.73
N GLN A 27 0.96 -12.49 12.76
CA GLN A 27 2.11 -11.70 12.35
C GLN A 27 3.02 -11.44 13.56
N ALA A 28 4.30 -11.13 13.30
CA ALA A 28 5.28 -10.79 14.33
C ALA A 28 5.65 -9.30 14.21
N PRO A 29 4.86 -8.39 14.80
CA PRO A 29 5.09 -6.97 14.61
C PRO A 29 6.29 -6.49 15.43
N LEU A 30 7.04 -5.53 14.87
CA LEU A 30 8.09 -4.79 15.57
C LEU A 30 7.83 -3.30 15.44
N ALA A 31 7.65 -2.63 16.58
CA ALA A 31 7.57 -1.18 16.65
C ALA A 31 8.97 -0.57 16.76
N VAL A 32 9.30 0.33 15.83
CA VAL A 32 10.59 1.04 15.79
C VAL A 32 10.35 2.53 15.59
N TRP A 33 11.07 3.33 16.36
CA TRP A 33 11.34 4.74 16.11
C TRP A 33 12.85 4.95 15.94
N PHE A 34 13.24 6.00 15.22
CA PHE A 34 14.65 6.29 14.94
C PHE A 34 14.87 7.80 14.77
N ASP A 35 16.13 8.22 14.69
CA ASP A 35 16.51 9.58 14.33
C ASP A 35 16.38 9.75 12.81
N ASP A 36 15.45 10.59 12.37
CA ASP A 36 15.20 10.83 10.95
C ASP A 36 16.42 11.40 10.19
N SER A 37 17.36 12.05 10.89
CA SER A 37 18.57 12.61 10.30
C SER A 37 19.60 11.55 9.91
N ASP A 38 19.54 10.36 10.52
CA ASP A 38 20.45 9.25 10.20
C ASP A 38 20.06 8.62 8.87
N PRO A 39 20.91 8.64 7.83
CA PRO A 39 20.58 8.11 6.52
C PRO A 39 20.52 6.58 6.45
N GLU A 40 20.99 5.87 7.49
CA GLU A 40 20.96 4.40 7.58
C GLU A 40 20.07 3.90 8.74
N ALA A 41 19.15 4.75 9.20
CA ALA A 41 18.31 4.49 10.36
C ALA A 41 17.51 3.18 10.26
N LEU A 42 16.85 2.91 9.13
CA LEU A 42 16.05 1.69 8.92
C LEU A 42 16.96 0.47 8.84
N ARG A 43 18.08 0.59 8.12
CA ARG A 43 19.05 -0.50 8.00
C ARG A 43 19.61 -0.91 9.36
N LYS A 44 19.96 0.05 10.21
CA LYS A 44 20.43 -0.19 11.59
C LYS A 44 19.34 -0.79 12.46
N SER A 45 18.13 -0.24 12.35
CA SER A 45 16.96 -0.67 13.12
C SER A 45 16.58 -2.12 12.88
N PHE A 46 16.80 -2.61 11.65
CA PHE A 46 16.43 -3.95 11.23
C PHE A 46 17.64 -4.86 11.03
N ALA A 47 18.80 -4.51 11.57
CA ALA A 47 20.00 -5.32 11.47
C ALA A 47 19.76 -6.72 12.08
N GLY A 48 19.81 -7.75 11.25
CA GLY A 48 19.57 -9.14 11.65
C GLY A 48 18.10 -9.56 11.72
N ALA A 49 17.16 -8.68 11.37
CA ALA A 49 15.74 -9.02 11.27
C ALA A 49 15.37 -9.37 9.81
N ASP A 50 14.53 -10.41 9.64
CA ASP A 50 13.89 -10.71 8.36
C ASP A 50 12.62 -9.87 8.20
N VAL A 51 12.82 -8.61 7.80
CA VAL A 51 11.71 -7.69 7.55
C VAL A 51 11.00 -8.11 6.27
N GLN A 52 9.70 -8.36 6.37
CA GLN A 52 8.88 -8.77 5.22
C GLN A 52 8.02 -7.62 4.65
N ALA A 53 7.69 -6.63 5.48
CA ALA A 53 6.94 -5.43 5.10
C ALA A 53 7.16 -4.31 6.14
N LEU A 54 6.91 -3.07 5.74
CA LEU A 54 6.94 -1.89 6.60
C LEU A 54 5.58 -1.20 6.61
N VAL A 55 5.17 -0.75 7.80
CA VAL A 55 4.02 0.15 7.98
C VAL A 55 4.51 1.44 8.60
N ASN A 56 4.21 2.58 7.97
CA ASN A 56 4.60 3.89 8.46
C ASN A 56 3.44 4.62 9.14
N LEU A 57 3.59 4.93 10.43
CA LEU A 57 2.66 5.72 11.25
C LEU A 57 3.16 7.14 11.53
N GLN A 58 4.32 7.53 10.99
CA GLN A 58 4.97 8.81 11.28
C GLN A 58 5.11 9.70 10.04
N HIS A 59 5.33 11.00 10.28
CA HIS A 59 5.72 11.94 9.24
C HIS A 59 7.24 11.81 8.98
N LEU A 60 7.61 10.80 8.19
CA LEU A 60 9.01 10.53 7.83
C LEU A 60 9.68 11.76 7.21
N GLN A 61 10.93 11.98 7.55
CA GLN A 61 11.79 12.99 6.92
C GLN A 61 12.91 12.31 6.11
N ASN A 62 13.76 13.13 5.49
CA ASN A 62 14.95 12.67 4.77
C ASN A 62 14.63 11.76 3.56
N GLY A 63 13.76 12.25 2.68
CA GLY A 63 13.23 11.50 1.53
C GLY A 63 14.26 10.76 0.67
N PRO A 64 15.38 11.40 0.25
CA PRO A 64 16.41 10.72 -0.53
C PRO A 64 17.00 9.49 0.18
N ALA A 65 17.28 9.58 1.49
CA ALA A 65 17.77 8.46 2.27
C ALA A 65 16.69 7.38 2.44
N ARG A 66 15.45 7.77 2.81
CA ARG A 66 14.33 6.82 2.97
C ARG A 66 14.07 6.02 1.70
N ARG A 67 14.08 6.68 0.53
CA ARG A 67 13.92 6.00 -0.77
C ARG A 67 15.05 4.99 -1.02
N ALA A 68 16.29 5.34 -0.71
CA ALA A 68 17.42 4.42 -0.86
C ALA A 68 17.29 3.20 0.08
N GLU A 69 16.88 3.41 1.33
CA GLU A 69 16.66 2.33 2.28
C GLU A 69 15.48 1.43 1.90
N PHE A 70 14.36 1.99 1.42
CA PHE A 70 13.22 1.20 0.94
C PHE A 70 13.60 0.31 -0.24
N LEU A 71 14.37 0.83 -1.20
CA LEU A 71 14.90 0.05 -2.32
C LEU A 71 15.86 -1.05 -1.86
N ALA A 72 16.69 -0.78 -0.86
CA ALA A 72 17.63 -1.76 -0.31
C ALA A 72 16.92 -2.88 0.46
N LEU A 73 15.83 -2.58 1.17
CA LEU A 73 15.03 -3.57 1.87
C LEU A 73 14.20 -4.43 0.92
N ASP A 74 13.76 -3.89 -0.22
CA ASP A 74 12.90 -4.58 -1.21
C ASP A 74 11.64 -5.21 -0.57
N VAL A 75 10.98 -4.45 0.29
CA VAL A 75 9.72 -4.87 0.94
C VAL A 75 8.61 -3.87 0.67
N PRO A 76 7.33 -4.30 0.68
CA PRO A 76 6.23 -3.36 0.61
C PRO A 76 6.27 -2.37 1.77
N VAL A 77 6.09 -1.08 1.47
CA VAL A 77 6.05 0.00 2.46
C VAL A 77 4.70 0.69 2.40
N LEU A 78 3.85 0.40 3.38
CA LEU A 78 2.50 0.95 3.47
C LEU A 78 2.50 2.25 4.27
N GLN A 79 1.85 3.27 3.71
CA GLN A 79 1.63 4.54 4.39
C GLN A 79 0.33 4.48 5.19
N THR A 80 0.35 4.97 6.43
CA THR A 80 -0.87 5.11 7.23
C THR A 80 -1.03 6.54 7.71
N LEU A 81 -2.26 6.93 8.03
CA LEU A 81 -2.61 8.26 8.49
C LEU A 81 -3.66 8.18 9.59
N GLY A 82 -3.66 9.20 10.45
CA GLY A 82 -4.72 9.44 11.40
C GLY A 82 -5.64 10.57 10.91
N TYR A 83 -6.94 10.36 11.00
CA TYR A 83 -7.94 11.40 10.86
C TYR A 83 -7.90 12.32 12.08
N ARG A 84 -7.67 13.61 11.87
CA ARG A 84 -7.46 14.59 12.95
C ARG A 84 -8.62 15.58 13.14
N ASP A 85 -9.63 15.49 12.30
CA ASP A 85 -10.74 16.45 12.28
C ASP A 85 -11.98 15.93 13.04
N GLY A 86 -11.87 14.79 13.73
CA GLY A 86 -12.95 14.18 14.49
C GLY A 86 -12.72 12.71 14.81
N ASN A 87 -13.80 12.03 15.22
CA ASN A 87 -13.82 10.60 15.54
C ASN A 87 -14.07 9.71 14.32
N GLU A 88 -14.22 8.41 14.53
CA GLU A 88 -14.47 7.43 13.46
C GLU A 88 -15.78 7.69 12.71
N ALA A 89 -16.84 8.13 13.39
CA ALA A 89 -18.12 8.46 12.74
C ALA A 89 -17.99 9.71 11.86
N ASP A 90 -17.25 10.72 12.33
CA ASP A 90 -16.95 11.92 11.54
C ASP A 90 -16.15 11.57 10.29
N TRP A 91 -15.18 10.66 10.41
CA TRP A 91 -14.39 10.17 9.28
C TRP A 91 -15.25 9.42 8.25
N LEU A 92 -16.13 8.52 8.70
CA LEU A 92 -17.03 7.78 7.81
C LEU A 92 -18.02 8.69 7.06
N ALA A 93 -18.39 9.83 7.66
CA ALA A 93 -19.25 10.83 7.04
C ALA A 93 -18.48 11.83 6.14
N ALA A 94 -17.14 11.85 6.20
CA ALA A 94 -16.33 12.82 5.50
C ALA A 94 -16.26 12.52 3.99
N ALA A 95 -16.72 13.46 3.16
CA ALA A 95 -16.71 13.30 1.70
C ALA A 95 -15.32 13.11 1.09
N SER A 96 -14.28 13.72 1.68
CA SER A 96 -12.90 13.64 1.17
C SER A 96 -12.06 12.55 1.85
N GLY A 97 -12.56 11.92 2.92
CA GLY A 97 -11.81 10.98 3.78
C GLY A 97 -10.69 11.62 4.61
N VAL A 98 -9.94 12.58 4.05
CA VAL A 98 -8.90 13.37 4.74
C VAL A 98 -8.89 14.82 4.28
N ALA A 99 -8.46 15.73 5.15
CA ALA A 99 -8.23 17.13 4.79
C ALA A 99 -7.03 17.27 3.82
N SER A 100 -7.12 18.20 2.87
CA SER A 100 -6.09 18.41 1.83
C SER A 100 -4.70 18.68 2.40
N ARG A 101 -4.60 19.36 3.55
CA ARG A 101 -3.32 19.59 4.25
C ARG A 101 -2.66 18.29 4.72
N THR A 102 -3.47 17.33 5.19
CA THR A 102 -3.02 16.02 5.64
C THR A 102 -2.61 15.19 4.43
N ALA A 103 -3.39 15.25 3.35
CA ALA A 103 -3.06 14.56 2.10
C ALA A 103 -1.73 15.04 1.50
N ALA A 104 -1.46 16.35 1.48
CA ALA A 104 -0.19 16.87 0.98
C ALA A 104 1.02 16.31 1.74
N ALA A 105 0.93 16.22 3.08
CA ALA A 105 2.04 15.76 3.92
C ALA A 105 2.18 14.22 3.98
N PHE A 106 1.07 13.49 4.01
CA PHE A 106 1.06 12.05 4.27
C PHE A 106 0.69 11.19 3.06
N LEU A 107 0.27 11.76 1.93
CA LEU A 107 0.08 11.03 0.68
C LEU A 107 1.14 11.48 -0.34
N GLY A 108 1.09 12.74 -0.77
CA GLY A 108 1.89 13.21 -1.91
C GLY A 108 3.40 13.03 -1.74
N MET A 109 3.96 13.44 -0.60
CA MET A 109 5.40 13.27 -0.34
C MET A 109 5.82 11.80 -0.19
N PRO A 110 5.18 10.98 0.68
CA PRO A 110 5.45 9.53 0.77
C PRO A 110 5.36 8.76 -0.55
N GLU A 111 4.39 9.09 -1.42
CA GLU A 111 4.24 8.46 -2.74
C GLU A 111 5.48 8.66 -3.61
N THR A 112 6.09 9.86 -3.55
CA THR A 112 7.34 10.13 -4.30
C THR A 112 8.52 9.27 -3.83
N TRP A 113 8.44 8.68 -2.63
CA TRP A 113 9.47 7.82 -2.06
C TRP A 113 9.20 6.33 -2.30
N GLY A 114 8.05 5.99 -2.90
CA GLY A 114 7.65 4.62 -3.23
C GLY A 114 6.75 3.95 -2.19
N MET A 115 6.23 4.71 -1.22
CA MET A 115 5.24 4.20 -0.27
C MET A 115 3.88 4.12 -0.96
N SER A 116 3.10 3.08 -0.67
CA SER A 116 1.85 2.80 -1.39
C SER A 116 0.66 2.58 -0.46
N ASP A 117 -0.52 2.47 -1.09
CA ASP A 117 -1.81 2.13 -0.48
C ASP A 117 -2.09 2.91 0.84
N PRO A 118 -2.13 4.26 0.79
CA PRO A 118 -2.34 5.07 1.98
C PRO A 118 -3.68 4.73 2.65
N LEU A 119 -3.65 4.45 3.96
CA LEU A 119 -4.84 4.06 4.73
C LEU A 119 -5.02 4.91 5.99
N VAL A 120 -6.23 5.41 6.21
CA VAL A 120 -6.61 6.05 7.47
C VAL A 120 -6.88 4.95 8.49
N ILE A 121 -6.07 4.82 9.54
CA ILE A 121 -6.20 3.72 10.51
C ILE A 121 -6.67 4.15 11.89
N SER A 122 -6.63 5.44 12.19
CA SER A 122 -7.04 5.99 13.47
C SER A 122 -7.82 7.28 13.30
N ALA A 123 -8.65 7.62 14.27
CA ALA A 123 -9.33 8.90 14.40
C ALA A 123 -9.15 9.45 15.83
N LEU A 124 -9.54 10.69 16.09
CA LEU A 124 -9.47 11.25 17.44
C LEU A 124 -10.69 10.83 18.27
N GLU A 125 -10.45 10.26 19.44
CA GLU A 125 -11.46 10.00 20.46
C GLU A 125 -11.02 10.68 21.75
N ASN A 126 -11.82 11.63 22.25
CA ASN A 126 -11.48 12.42 23.45
C ASN A 126 -10.10 13.11 23.37
N GLY A 127 -9.71 13.56 22.16
CA GLY A 127 -8.43 14.23 21.92
C GLY A 127 -7.25 13.28 21.68
N GLU A 128 -7.44 11.97 21.80
CA GLU A 128 -6.40 10.96 21.66
C GLU A 128 -6.58 10.14 20.38
N PRO A 129 -5.49 9.74 19.70
CA PRO A 129 -5.59 8.79 18.59
C PRO A 129 -6.16 7.44 19.05
N LYS A 130 -7.27 7.03 18.45
CA LYS A 130 -7.89 5.72 18.64
C LYS A 130 -7.88 4.95 17.34
N LEU A 131 -7.39 3.72 17.39
CA LEU A 131 -7.37 2.81 16.24
C LEU A 131 -8.80 2.44 15.83
N MET A 132 -9.11 2.56 14.54
CA MET A 132 -10.39 2.15 13.97
C MET A 132 -10.32 0.68 13.61
N ALA A 133 -11.19 -0.15 14.21
CA ALA A 133 -11.07 -1.59 14.15
C ALA A 133 -11.11 -2.13 12.70
N GLY A 134 -12.07 -1.66 11.89
CA GLY A 134 -12.19 -2.11 10.50
C GLY A 134 -11.00 -1.73 9.62
N GLN A 135 -10.43 -0.55 9.84
CA GLN A 135 -9.26 -0.07 9.10
C GLN A 135 -7.98 -0.79 9.52
N ALA A 136 -7.85 -1.12 10.80
CA ALA A 136 -6.75 -1.96 11.28
C ALA A 136 -6.78 -3.34 10.63
N GLU A 137 -7.92 -4.02 10.61
CA GLU A 137 -8.02 -5.34 9.95
C GLU A 137 -7.74 -5.23 8.44
N ALA A 138 -8.26 -4.19 7.76
CA ALA A 138 -7.98 -3.96 6.34
C ALA A 138 -6.47 -3.78 6.06
N LEU A 139 -5.74 -3.09 6.93
CA LEU A 139 -4.29 -2.95 6.85
C LEU A 139 -3.58 -4.31 6.99
N LEU A 140 -3.94 -5.07 8.02
CA LEU A 140 -3.30 -6.35 8.34
C LEU A 140 -3.58 -7.40 7.25
N ASP A 141 -4.81 -7.47 6.76
CA ASP A 141 -5.20 -8.30 5.61
C ASP A 141 -4.42 -7.92 4.34
N LYS A 142 -4.24 -6.61 4.08
CA LYS A 142 -3.47 -6.12 2.94
C LYS A 142 -2.01 -6.58 3.04
N LEU A 143 -1.40 -6.47 4.22
CA LEU A 143 -0.04 -6.98 4.47
C LEU A 143 0.05 -8.47 4.15
N ASP A 144 -0.86 -9.29 4.69
CA ASP A 144 -0.85 -10.74 4.43
C ASP A 144 -0.98 -11.08 2.94
N ARG A 145 -1.82 -10.35 2.20
CA ARG A 145 -1.97 -10.52 0.75
C ARG A 145 -0.69 -10.14 0.00
N LEU A 146 -0.02 -9.05 0.37
CA LEU A 146 1.25 -8.63 -0.23
C LEU A 146 2.37 -9.65 0.06
N LEU A 147 2.45 -10.15 1.29
CA LEU A 147 3.41 -11.17 1.67
C LEU A 147 3.14 -12.51 0.97
N ARG A 148 1.87 -12.90 0.85
CA ARG A 148 1.46 -14.05 0.04
C ARG A 148 1.87 -13.87 -1.41
N LEU A 149 1.67 -12.69 -2.00
CA LEU A 149 2.08 -12.40 -3.39
C LEU A 149 3.60 -12.57 -3.60
N ARG A 150 4.43 -12.17 -2.62
CA ARG A 150 5.89 -12.39 -2.67
C ARG A 150 6.25 -13.88 -2.59
N ARG A 151 5.57 -14.66 -1.75
CA ARG A 151 5.87 -16.08 -1.51
C ARG A 151 5.32 -17.04 -2.57
N LEU A 152 4.22 -16.70 -3.23
CA LEU A 152 3.60 -17.59 -4.21
C LEU A 152 4.53 -17.82 -5.42
N PRO A 153 4.69 -19.07 -5.88
CA PRO A 153 5.30 -19.35 -7.18
C PRO A 153 4.54 -18.65 -8.31
N ALA A 154 5.24 -18.18 -9.34
CA ALA A 154 4.62 -17.47 -10.47
C ALA A 154 3.48 -18.27 -11.12
N ALA A 155 3.64 -19.60 -11.22
CA ALA A 155 2.66 -20.49 -11.81
C ALA A 155 1.33 -20.57 -11.03
N ASP A 156 1.34 -20.22 -9.75
CA ASP A 156 0.17 -20.25 -8.87
C ASP A 156 -0.39 -18.84 -8.60
N LYS A 157 0.19 -17.81 -9.22
CA LYS A 157 -0.35 -16.43 -9.18
C LYS A 157 -1.47 -16.30 -10.20
N HIS A 158 -2.66 -15.95 -9.71
CA HIS A 158 -3.82 -15.69 -10.56
C HIS A 158 -3.95 -14.20 -10.80
N LEU A 159 -4.01 -13.80 -12.08
CA LEU A 159 -4.05 -12.41 -12.50
C LEU A 159 -5.44 -12.07 -13.04
N ALA A 160 -5.99 -10.95 -12.60
CA ALA A 160 -7.21 -10.36 -13.16
C ALA A 160 -6.83 -9.13 -13.97
N LEU A 161 -7.37 -9.02 -15.18
CA LEU A 161 -7.27 -7.82 -16.00
C LEU A 161 -8.61 -7.08 -15.92
N MET A 162 -8.54 -5.79 -15.58
CA MET A 162 -9.68 -4.88 -15.62
C MET A 162 -9.44 -3.85 -16.72
N PHE A 163 -10.43 -3.65 -17.57
CA PHE A 163 -10.42 -2.60 -18.59
C PHE A 163 -11.75 -1.84 -18.52
N TRP A 164 -11.71 -0.58 -18.92
CA TRP A 164 -12.86 0.30 -18.93
C TRP A 164 -13.26 0.60 -20.37
N ASN A 165 -14.56 0.64 -20.61
CA ASN A 165 -15.14 1.13 -21.84
C ASN A 165 -15.86 2.44 -21.56
N HIS A 166 -15.35 3.53 -22.12
CA HIS A 166 -15.95 4.86 -21.98
C HIS A 166 -15.64 5.70 -23.24
N PRO A 167 -16.62 6.45 -23.78
CA PRO A 167 -18.04 6.51 -23.39
C PRO A 167 -18.83 5.24 -23.74
N GLU A 168 -20.00 5.08 -23.12
CA GLU A 168 -20.88 3.93 -23.33
C GLU A 168 -21.33 3.81 -24.80
N GLY A 169 -21.37 2.58 -25.33
CA GLY A 169 -21.77 2.29 -26.72
C GLY A 169 -20.61 2.24 -27.72
N GLU A 170 -19.42 2.71 -27.34
CA GLU A 170 -18.20 2.50 -28.10
C GLU A 170 -17.65 1.08 -27.87
N LYS A 171 -16.91 0.54 -28.85
CA LYS A 171 -16.21 -0.75 -28.69
C LYS A 171 -14.71 -0.54 -28.49
N ASN A 172 -14.37 0.45 -27.66
CA ASN A 172 -13.01 0.91 -27.49
C ASN A 172 -12.39 0.29 -26.23
N VAL A 173 -11.35 -0.51 -26.45
CA VAL A 173 -10.43 -0.91 -25.38
C VAL A 173 -9.23 0.02 -25.48
N ALA A 174 -9.35 1.17 -24.81
CA ALA A 174 -8.38 2.23 -24.89
C ALA A 174 -7.95 2.69 -23.49
N ALA A 175 -6.70 3.09 -23.39
CA ALA A 175 -6.15 3.83 -22.27
C ALA A 175 -5.32 5.00 -22.84
N SER A 176 -5.14 6.07 -22.06
CA SER A 176 -4.53 7.33 -22.53
C SER A 176 -3.19 7.09 -23.25
N HIS A 177 -3.18 7.30 -24.57
CA HIS A 177 -2.04 7.09 -25.47
C HIS A 177 -1.40 5.69 -25.42
N LEU A 178 -2.16 4.67 -25.02
CA LEU A 178 -1.69 3.29 -24.92
C LEU A 178 -2.46 2.39 -25.91
N ASN A 179 -1.74 1.69 -26.78
CA ASN A 179 -2.31 0.58 -27.54
C ASN A 179 -2.50 -0.61 -26.58
N VAL A 180 -3.71 -0.76 -26.04
CA VAL A 180 -4.02 -1.78 -25.04
C VAL A 180 -3.87 -3.20 -25.59
N PRO A 181 -4.46 -3.58 -26.75
CA PRO A 181 -4.28 -4.91 -27.33
C PRO A 181 -2.80 -5.30 -27.55
N ALA A 182 -2.00 -4.42 -28.16
CA ALA A 182 -0.58 -4.68 -28.37
C ALA A 182 0.20 -4.82 -27.05
N SER A 183 -0.14 -4.00 -26.06
CA SER A 183 0.47 -4.05 -24.73
C SER A 183 0.15 -5.36 -24.01
N LEU A 184 -1.09 -5.84 -24.12
CA LEU A 184 -1.53 -7.10 -23.51
C LEU A 184 -0.89 -8.32 -24.18
N ALA A 185 -0.72 -8.32 -25.50
CA ALA A 185 -0.02 -9.38 -26.21
C ALA A 185 1.43 -9.52 -25.68
N ARG A 186 2.15 -8.40 -25.61
CA ARG A 186 3.53 -8.35 -25.06
C ARG A 186 3.59 -8.71 -23.59
N LEU A 187 2.65 -8.21 -22.78
CA LEU A 187 2.59 -8.54 -21.36
C LEU A 187 2.33 -10.03 -21.15
N GLY A 188 1.43 -10.64 -21.92
CA GLY A 188 1.15 -12.07 -21.88
C GLY A 188 2.39 -12.91 -22.18
N GLU A 189 3.16 -12.55 -23.21
CA GLU A 189 4.43 -13.20 -23.53
C GLU A 189 5.45 -13.08 -22.40
N ALA A 190 5.61 -11.87 -21.84
CA ALA A 190 6.54 -11.61 -20.74
C ALA A 190 6.15 -12.38 -19.46
N LEU A 191 4.85 -12.43 -19.13
CA LEU A 191 4.32 -13.18 -17.99
C LEU A 191 4.54 -14.69 -18.17
N ARG A 192 4.26 -15.23 -19.35
CA ARG A 192 4.52 -16.64 -19.65
C ARG A 192 6.01 -16.98 -19.53
N ALA A 193 6.89 -16.12 -20.05
CA ALA A 193 8.34 -16.28 -19.92
C ALA A 193 8.81 -16.22 -18.46
N ALA A 194 8.14 -15.41 -17.63
CA ALA A 194 8.36 -15.34 -16.18
C ALA A 194 7.71 -16.50 -15.37
N GLY A 195 7.11 -17.49 -16.04
CA GLY A 195 6.57 -18.70 -15.41
C GLY A 195 5.11 -18.59 -14.93
N TYR A 196 4.40 -17.52 -15.28
CA TYR A 196 2.96 -17.41 -14.99
C TYR A 196 2.14 -18.33 -15.91
N ARG A 197 1.08 -18.93 -15.38
CA ARG A 197 0.09 -19.68 -16.16
C ARG A 197 -0.93 -18.72 -16.78
N VAL A 198 -0.54 -18.06 -17.87
CA VAL A 198 -1.42 -17.18 -18.65
C VAL A 198 -1.54 -17.66 -20.08
N ALA A 199 -2.72 -17.49 -20.69
CA ALA A 199 -2.89 -17.65 -22.12
C ALA A 199 -2.23 -16.46 -22.84
N THR A 200 -1.53 -16.74 -23.94
CA THR A 200 -1.00 -15.71 -24.83
C THR A 200 -1.86 -15.65 -26.08
N SER A 201 -2.22 -14.44 -26.49
CA SER A 201 -2.99 -14.16 -27.70
C SER A 201 -2.31 -13.03 -28.45
N ASP A 202 -2.41 -13.04 -29.77
CA ASP A 202 -1.96 -11.90 -30.58
C ASP A 202 -2.90 -10.69 -30.42
N GLU A 203 -2.44 -9.54 -30.93
CA GLU A 203 -3.15 -8.26 -30.86
C GLU A 203 -4.56 -8.36 -31.46
N SER A 204 -4.72 -9.04 -32.61
CA SER A 204 -5.99 -9.16 -33.31
C SER A 204 -6.99 -9.98 -32.51
N ALA A 205 -6.56 -11.13 -32.00
CA ALA A 205 -7.40 -12.02 -31.19
C ALA A 205 -7.84 -11.36 -29.87
N LEU A 206 -6.98 -10.53 -29.28
CA LEU A 206 -7.30 -9.75 -28.09
C LEU A 206 -8.33 -8.66 -28.39
N LEU A 207 -8.17 -7.94 -29.50
CA LEU A 207 -9.15 -6.94 -29.94
C LEU A 207 -10.51 -7.58 -30.18
N ASP A 208 -10.57 -8.68 -30.93
CA ASP A 208 -11.81 -9.41 -31.22
C ASP A 208 -12.48 -9.90 -29.93
N THR A 209 -11.69 -10.44 -28.99
CA THR A 209 -12.22 -10.93 -27.72
C THR A 209 -12.80 -9.79 -26.90
N ALA A 210 -12.08 -8.68 -26.81
CA ALA A 210 -12.53 -7.58 -25.98
C ALA A 210 -13.74 -6.85 -26.59
N GLN A 211 -13.83 -6.73 -27.91
CA GLN A 211 -15.02 -6.21 -28.60
C GLN A 211 -16.28 -7.08 -28.46
N ARG A 212 -16.15 -8.37 -28.11
CA ARG A 212 -17.28 -9.25 -27.78
C ARG A 212 -17.76 -9.09 -26.33
N LEU A 213 -16.91 -8.55 -25.46
CA LEU A 213 -17.23 -8.29 -24.05
C LEU A 213 -17.87 -6.91 -23.85
N LEU A 214 -17.89 -6.07 -24.90
CA LEU A 214 -18.46 -4.72 -24.95
C LEU A 214 -19.72 -4.69 -25.82
#